data_AF-A0A9D1QJU8-F1
#
_entry.id   AF-A0A9D1QJU8-F1
#
_cell.length_a   1.000
_cell.length_b   1.000
_cell.length_c   1.000
_cell.angle_alpha   90.00
_cell.angle_beta   90.00
_cell.angle_gamma   90.00
#
_symmetry.space_group_name_H-M   'P 1'
#
loop_
_entity.id
_entity.type
_entity.pdbx_description
1 polymer ?
#
loop_
_entity_poly.entity_id
_entity_poly.type
_entity_poly.pdbx_seq_one_letter_code
_entity_poly.pdbx_strand_id
1 'polypeptide(L)'
;MELALKLAALPREKEERETWDGVLEEIREVTRQLACNEAWFCQETDEDLIDACIFENCALWARYRFLLRQARQKNLQASPF
;
A
#
# COMPACT_ATOMS: atom_id res chain seq x y z
N MET A 1 -8.44 36.62 -10.37
CA MET A 1 -8.31 35.88 -9.09
C MET A 1 -8.25 34.37 -9.29
N GLU A 2 -9.01 33.77 -10.23
CA GLU A 2 -8.93 32.33 -10.54
C GLU A 2 -7.54 31.81 -10.91
N LEU A 3 -6.74 32.57 -11.69
CA LEU A 3 -5.44 32.10 -12.18
C LEU A 3 -4.43 31.90 -11.03
N ALA A 4 -4.47 32.77 -10.01
CA ALA A 4 -3.60 32.69 -8.84
C ALA A 4 -3.98 31.52 -7.91
N LEU A 5 -5.28 31.22 -7.81
CA LEU A 5 -5.79 30.05 -7.08
C LEU A 5 -5.39 28.73 -7.77
N LYS A 6 -5.47 28.67 -9.10
CA LYS A 6 -5.00 27.51 -9.89
C LYS A 6 -3.49 27.29 -9.75
N LEU A 7 -2.69 28.36 -9.77
CA LEU A 7 -1.23 28.27 -9.59
C LEU A 7 -0.84 27.77 -8.19
N ALA A 8 -1.62 28.10 -7.16
CA ALA A 8 -1.39 27.62 -5.79
C ALA A 8 -1.85 26.16 -5.56
N ALA A 9 -2.78 25.65 -6.38
CA ALA A 9 -3.28 24.27 -6.29
C ALA A 9 -2.36 23.24 -6.97
N LEU A 10 -1.64 23.63 -8.03
CA LEU A 10 -0.74 22.74 -8.79
C LEU A 10 0.31 21.99 -7.96
N PRO A 11 1.03 22.60 -7.00
CA PRO A 11 2.00 21.88 -6.17
C PRO A 11 1.32 20.84 -5.27
N ARG A 12 0.13 21.18 -4.75
CA ARG A 12 -0.64 20.33 -3.84
C ARG A 12 -1.21 19.11 -4.56
N GLU A 13 -1.76 19.28 -5.76
CA GLU A 13 -2.21 18.19 -6.62
C GLU A 13 -1.06 17.25 -7.03
N LYS A 14 0.13 17.79 -7.25
CA LYS A 14 1.32 17.00 -7.58
C LYS A 14 1.78 16.14 -6.40
N GLU A 15 1.85 16.72 -5.21
CA GLU A 15 2.23 16.02 -3.97
C GLU A 15 1.19 14.93 -3.59
N GLU A 16 -0.10 15.20 -3.82
CA GLU A 16 -1.18 14.21 -3.64
C GLU A 16 -1.06 13.04 -4.62
N ARG A 17 -0.68 13.30 -5.89
CA ARG A 17 -0.41 12.25 -6.88
C ARG A 17 0.83 11.43 -6.54
N GLU A 18 1.93 12.07 -6.19
CA GLU A 18 3.17 11.37 -5.80
C GLU A 18 2.94 10.48 -4.56
N THR A 19 2.17 10.96 -3.58
CA THR A 19 1.79 10.15 -2.42
C THR A 19 0.73 9.10 -2.71
N TRP A 20 -0.06 9.21 -3.78
CA TRP A 20 -0.97 8.17 -4.24
C TRP A 20 -0.21 7.05 -4.97
N ASP A 21 0.69 7.42 -5.87
CA ASP A 21 1.56 6.50 -6.60
C ASP A 21 2.44 5.70 -5.62
N GLY A 22 2.97 6.35 -4.57
CA GLY A 22 3.71 5.67 -3.51
C GLY A 22 2.90 4.61 -2.77
N VAL A 23 1.62 4.87 -2.46
CA VAL A 23 0.73 3.89 -1.80
C VAL A 23 0.44 2.71 -2.73
N LEU A 24 0.23 2.96 -4.03
CA LEU A 24 0.01 1.89 -5.00
C LEU A 24 1.24 1.00 -5.19
N GLU A 25 2.44 1.59 -5.25
CA GLU A 25 3.70 0.84 -5.29
C GLU A 25 3.89 -0.01 -4.04
N GLU A 26 3.59 0.54 -2.86
CA GLU A 26 3.70 -0.23 -1.62
C GLU A 26 2.70 -1.41 -1.57
N ILE A 27 1.48 -1.23 -2.10
CA ILE A 27 0.50 -2.31 -2.24
C ILE A 27 1.02 -3.41 -3.18
N ARG A 28 1.62 -3.03 -4.31
CA ARG A 28 2.22 -4.00 -5.25
C ARG A 28 3.34 -4.78 -4.59
N GLU A 29 4.21 -4.11 -3.85
CA GLU A 29 5.33 -4.74 -3.17
C GLU A 29 4.86 -5.70 -2.07
N VAL A 30 3.90 -5.30 -1.23
CA VAL A 30 3.35 -6.19 -0.20
C VAL A 30 2.65 -7.40 -0.83
N THR A 31 1.98 -7.23 -1.97
CA THR A 31 1.36 -8.35 -2.71
C THR A 31 2.42 -9.32 -3.23
N ARG A 32 3.54 -8.80 -3.75
CA ARG A 32 4.69 -9.61 -4.17
C ARG A 32 5.29 -10.38 -3.00
N GLN A 33 5.48 -9.71 -1.86
CA GLN A 33 6.00 -10.34 -0.63
C GLN A 33 5.08 -11.45 -0.13
N LEU A 34 3.75 -11.25 -0.14
CA LEU A 34 2.78 -12.29 0.20
C LEU A 34 2.93 -13.53 -0.69
N ALA A 35 3.06 -13.34 -2.01
CA ALA A 35 3.25 -14.44 -2.95
C ALA A 35 4.59 -15.18 -2.72
N CYS A 36 5.66 -14.45 -2.42
CA CYS A 36 6.96 -15.05 -2.09
C CYS A 36 6.90 -15.84 -0.77
N ASN A 37 6.29 -15.28 0.28
CA ASN A 37 6.17 -15.94 1.58
C ASN A 37 5.31 -17.21 1.48
N GLU A 38 4.24 -17.20 0.68
CA GLU A 38 3.42 -18.38 0.42
C GLU A 38 4.24 -19.48 -0.28
N ALA A 39 5.04 -19.11 -1.28
CA ALA A 39 5.90 -20.05 -1.99
C ALA A 39 6.98 -20.65 -1.07
N TRP A 40 7.56 -19.85 -0.16
CA TRP A 40 8.51 -20.33 0.85
C TRP A 40 7.85 -21.26 1.86
N PHE A 41 6.71 -20.87 2.43
CA PHE A 41 5.95 -21.69 3.36
C PHE A 41 5.63 -23.08 2.76
N CYS A 42 5.29 -23.13 1.48
CA CYS A 42 4.99 -24.38 0.77
C CYS A 42 6.20 -25.31 0.57
N GLN A 43 7.43 -24.80 0.72
CA GLN A 43 8.67 -25.59 0.55
C GLN A 43 9.40 -25.83 1.87
N GLU A 44 9.03 -25.11 2.92
CA GLU A 44 9.70 -25.19 4.20
C GLU A 44 9.29 -26.44 4.98
N THR A 45 10.26 -27.03 5.66
CA THR A 45 10.09 -28.25 6.46
C THR A 45 10.57 -28.09 7.89
N ASP A 46 11.41 -27.09 8.14
CA ASP A 46 11.85 -26.74 9.48
C ASP A 46 10.71 -26.03 10.24
N GLU A 47 10.43 -26.49 11.46
CA GLU A 47 9.28 -26.02 12.26
C GLU A 47 9.42 -24.55 12.64
N ASP A 48 10.63 -24.10 13.04
CA ASP A 48 10.86 -22.71 13.42
C ASP A 48 10.73 -21.77 12.22
N LEU A 49 11.13 -22.23 11.02
CA LEU A 49 11.01 -21.46 9.78
C LEU A 49 9.57 -21.44 9.23
N ILE A 50 8.80 -22.50 9.44
CA ILE A 50 7.35 -22.52 9.17
C ILE A 50 6.64 -21.47 10.04
N ASP A 51 6.95 -21.45 11.33
CA ASP A 51 6.40 -20.45 12.26
C ASP A 51 6.79 -19.03 11.84
N ALA A 52 8.05 -18.80 11.46
CA ALA A 52 8.50 -17.52 10.93
C ALA A 52 7.66 -17.08 9.71
N CYS A 53 7.40 -17.99 8.77
CA CYS A 53 6.55 -17.73 7.61
C CYS A 53 5.10 -17.38 8.00
N ILE A 54 4.53 -17.99 9.04
CA ILE A 54 3.18 -17.69 9.53
C ILE A 54 3.13 -16.27 10.11
N PHE A 55 4.10 -15.91 10.94
CA PHE A 55 4.16 -14.57 11.54
C PHE A 55 4.39 -13.50 10.47
N GLU A 56 5.25 -13.75 9.50
CA GLU A 56 5.49 -12.84 8.38
C GLU A 56 4.23 -12.68 7.52
N ASN A 57 3.52 -13.77 7.20
CA ASN A 57 2.25 -13.71 6.46
C ASN A 57 1.22 -12.81 7.19
N CYS A 58 1.09 -12.98 8.51
CA CYS A 58 0.19 -12.16 9.32
C CYS A 58 0.56 -10.66 9.27
N ALA A 59 1.85 -10.34 9.37
CA ALA A 59 2.36 -8.97 9.29
C ALA A 59 2.11 -8.34 7.91
N LEU A 60 2.39 -9.09 6.84
CA LEU A 60 2.16 -8.65 5.46
C LEU A 60 0.68 -8.37 5.20
N TRP A 61 -0.23 -9.25 5.64
CA TRP A 61 -1.67 -9.00 5.53
C TRP A 61 -2.13 -7.81 6.35
N ALA A 62 -1.59 -7.60 7.54
CA ALA A 62 -1.91 -6.42 8.35
C ALA A 62 -1.50 -5.12 7.63
N ARG A 63 -0.30 -5.09 7.05
CA ARG A 63 0.20 -3.98 6.23
C ARG A 63 -0.67 -3.77 4.97
N TYR A 64 -0.99 -4.83 4.25
CA TYR A 64 -1.86 -4.77 3.07
C TYR A 64 -3.23 -4.15 3.40
N ARG A 65 -3.89 -4.64 4.46
CA ARG A 65 -5.18 -4.08 4.91
C ARG A 65 -5.07 -2.62 5.31
N PHE A 66 -3.98 -2.21 5.92
CA PHE A 66 -3.73 -0.81 6.27
C PHE A 66 -3.59 0.07 5.03
N LEU A 67 -2.80 -0.35 4.04
CA LEU A 67 -2.63 0.37 2.78
C LEU A 67 -3.94 0.47 1.99
N LEU A 68 -4.75 -0.59 1.97
CA LEU A 68 -6.08 -0.54 1.36
C LEU A 68 -7.00 0.47 2.04
N ARG A 69 -6.94 0.60 3.38
CA ARG A 69 -7.71 1.64 4.09
C ARG A 69 -7.24 3.04 3.73
N GLN A 70 -5.92 3.26 3.65
CA GLN A 70 -5.36 4.54 3.20
C GLN A 70 -5.80 4.87 1.76
N ALA A 71 -5.73 3.90 0.85
CA ALA A 71 -6.14 4.10 -0.54
C ALA A 71 -7.63 4.45 -0.65
N ARG A 72 -8.49 3.79 0.14
CA ARG A 72 -9.93 4.11 0.19
C ARG A 72 -10.19 5.50 0.75
N GLN A 73 -9.52 5.89 1.83
CA GLN A 73 -9.66 7.22 2.42
C GLN A 73 -9.29 8.32 1.42
N LYS A 74 -8.20 8.15 0.66
CA LYS A 74 -7.80 9.12 -0.37
C LYS A 74 -8.78 9.18 -1.54
N ASN A 75 -9.29 8.04 -2.03
CA ASN A 75 -10.32 8.03 -3.08
C ASN A 75 -11.64 8.69 -2.63
N LEU A 76 -12.02 8.55 -1.36
CA LEU A 76 -13.21 9.22 -0.81
C LEU A 76 -13.01 10.74 -0.67
N GLN A 77 -11.78 11.21 -0.38
CA GLN A 77 -11.44 12.63 -0.32
C GLN A 77 -11.32 13.28 -1.72
N ALA A 78 -10.96 12.50 -2.74
CA ALA A 78 -10.86 12.97 -4.13
C ALA A 78 -12.21 13.05 -4.87
N SER A 79 -13.30 12.61 -4.24
CA SER A 79 -14.67 12.73 -4.76
C SER A 79 -15.43 13.84 -4.02
N PRO A 80 -15.29 15.12 -4.43
CA PRO A 80 -16.30 16.10 -4.10
C PRO A 80 -17.53 15.82 -4.97
N PHE A 81 -18.71 15.77 -4.35
CA PHE A 81 -19.93 16.10 -5.10
C PHE A 81 -19.81 17.50 -5.70
#